data_AF-A0A858SPR0-F1
#
_entry.id   AF-A0A858SPR0-F1
#
_cell.length_a   1.000
_cell.length_b   1.000
_cell.length_c   1.000
_cell.angle_alpha   90.00
_cell.angle_beta   90.00
_cell.angle_gamma   90.00
#
_symmetry.space_group_name_H-M   'P 1'
#
loop_
_entity.id
_entity.type
_entity.pdbx_description
1 polymer ?
#
loop_
_entity_poly.entity_id
_entity_poly.type
_entity_poly.pdbx_seq_one_letter_code
_entity_poly.pdbx_strand_id
1 'polypeptide(L)' 'MIKYYYPDGSHCYRALHTAHAVFRNEAGALIARAEKPDGSALYEFEITGFELVVAGERCT' A
#
# COMPACT_ATOMS: atom_id res chain seq x y z
N MET A 1 -5.27 -4.06 8.64
CA MET A 1 -3.91 -3.97 8.04
C MET A 1 -4.10 -3.83 6.54
N ILE A 2 -3.21 -3.17 5.81
CA ILE A 2 -3.34 -3.02 4.36
C ILE A 2 -2.31 -3.92 3.67
N LYS A 3 -2.74 -4.64 2.63
CA LYS A 3 -1.88 -5.42 1.75
C LYS A 3 -1.77 -4.68 0.43
N TYR A 4 -0.55 -4.38 -0.01
CA TYR A 4 -0.29 -3.75 -1.30
C TYR A 4 0.23 -4.80 -2.29
N TYR A 5 -0.31 -4.80 -3.50
CA TYR A 5 0.17 -5.61 -4.62
C TYR A 5 1.09 -4.77 -5.50
N TYR A 6 2.30 -5.26 -5.76
CA TYR A 6 3.28 -4.57 -6.59
C TYR A 6 3.20 -5.02 -8.07
N PRO A 7 3.72 -4.23 -9.02
CA PRO A 7 3.75 -4.59 -10.44
C PRO A 7 4.53 -5.88 -10.76
N ASP A 8 5.51 -6.24 -9.92
CA ASP A 8 6.31 -7.48 -10.07
C ASP A 8 5.58 -8.74 -9.57
N GLY A 9 4.33 -8.61 -9.10
CA GLY A 9 3.53 -9.70 -8.54
C GLY A 9 3.80 -9.98 -7.06
N SER A 10 4.76 -9.29 -6.44
CA SER A 10 5.00 -9.39 -5.00
C SER A 10 3.98 -8.57 -4.21
N HIS A 11 4.02 -8.68 -2.87
CA HIS A 11 3.17 -7.89 -1.99
C HIS A 11 3.87 -7.52 -0.69
N CYS A 12 3.39 -6.48 -0.02
CA CYS A 12 3.74 -6.18 1.37
C CYS A 12 2.51 -5.92 2.23
N TYR A 13 2.66 -6.14 3.54
CA TYR A 13 1.69 -5.73 4.54
C TYR A 13 2.17 -4.48 5.26
N ARG A 14 1.24 -3.56 5.55
CA ARG A 14 1.50 -2.39 6.39
C ARG A 14 0.39 -2.17 7.40
N ALA A 15 0.78 -1.58 8.53
CA ALA A 15 -0.18 -1.09 9.51
C ALA A 15 -1.09 -0.04 8.86
N LEU A 16 -2.39 -0.07 9.17
CA LEU A 16 -3.35 0.80 8.50
C LEU A 16 -3.05 2.29 8.76
N HIS A 17 -2.55 2.62 9.96
CA HIS A 17 -2.25 4.00 10.34
C HIS A 17 -1.02 4.59 9.63
N THR A 18 -0.19 3.78 8.96
CA THR A 18 0.93 4.29 8.15
C THR A 18 0.52 4.57 6.70
N ALA A 19 -0.66 4.13 6.28
CA ALA A 19 -1.19 4.41 4.95
C ALA A 19 -1.82 5.81 4.91
N HIS A 20 -1.36 6.65 3.98
CA HIS A 20 -1.83 8.03 3.87
C HIS A 20 -2.84 8.19 2.72
N ALA A 21 -2.50 7.69 1.52
CA ALA A 21 -3.36 7.84 0.35
C ALA A 21 -3.13 6.74 -0.67
N VAL A 22 -4.18 6.46 -1.46
CA VAL A 22 -4.09 5.72 -2.73
C VAL A 22 -4.75 6.57 -3.80
N PHE A 23 -4.04 6.84 -4.89
CA PHE A 23 -4.50 7.74 -5.95
C PHE A 23 -3.88 7.35 -7.30
N ARG A 24 -4.39 7.91 -8.40
CA ARG A 24 -3.74 7.78 -9.71
C ARG A 24 -2.89 9.01 -10.00
N ASN A 25 -1.68 8.81 -10.50
CA ASN A 25 -0.83 9.92 -10.96
C ASN A 25 -1.21 10.37 -12.39
N GLU A 26 -0.50 11.36 -12.91
CA GLU A 26 -0.74 11.90 -14.26
C GLU A 26 -0.54 10.87 -15.38
N ALA A 27 0.31 9.86 -15.16
CA ALA A 27 0.51 8.74 -16.09
C ALA A 27 -0.58 7.65 -15.95
N GLY A 28 -1.54 7.81 -15.04
CA GLY A 28 -2.61 6.86 -14.78
C GLY A 28 -2.22 5.67 -13.90
N ALA A 29 -0.97 5.58 -13.46
CA ALA A 29 -0.49 4.52 -12.56
C ALA A 29 -1.13 4.67 -11.17
N LEU A 30 -1.45 3.53 -10.53
CA LEU A 30 -2.00 3.52 -9.18
C LEU A 30 -0.87 3.62 -8.17
N ILE A 31 -0.88 4.68 -7.36
CA ILE A 31 0.17 5.02 -6.41
C ILE A 31 -0.36 4.88 -4.99
N ALA A 32 0.43 4.26 -4.12
CA ALA A 32 0.24 4.29 -2.69
C ALA A 32 1.25 5.25 -2.05
N ARG A 33 0.78 6.08 -1.12
CA ARG A 33 1.60 6.92 -0.25
C ARG A 33 1.52 6.39 1.17
N ALA A 34 2.68 6.10 1.77
CA ALA A 34 2.77 5.59 3.12
C ALA A 34 3.93 6.23 3.90
N GLU A 35 3.88 6.14 5.22
CA GLU A 35 4.95 6.55 6.12
C GLU A 35 6.14 5.60 6.03
N LYS A 36 7.35 6.16 6.05
CA LYS A 36 8.60 5.41 6.14
C LYS A 36 8.70 4.66 7.48
N PRO A 37 9.44 3.53 7.54
CA PRO A 37 9.60 2.77 8.78
C PRO A 37 10.18 3.56 9.95
N ASP A 38 10.96 4.61 9.66
CA ASP A 38 11.59 5.49 10.65
C ASP A 38 10.73 6.69 11.06
N GLY A 39 9.52 6.83 10.49
CA GLY A 39 8.61 7.96 10.75
C GLY A 39 9.11 9.32 10.22
N SER A 40 10.19 9.35 9.42
CA SER A 40 10.82 10.61 9.01
C SER A 40 10.05 11.35 7.90
N ALA A 41 9.32 10.62 7.07
CA ALA A 41 8.64 11.17 5.91
C ALA A 41 7.60 10.19 5.35
N LEU A 42 6.80 10.70 4.41
CA LEU A 42 6.00 9.89 3.50
C LEU A 42 6.84 9.51 2.27
N TYR A 43 6.54 8.37 1.67
CA TYR A 43 7.08 7.97 0.38
C TYR A 43 5.97 7.35 -0.48
N GLU A 44 6.18 7.40 -1.78
CA GLU A 44 5.24 6.92 -2.79
C GLU A 44 5.83 5.75 -3.55
N PHE A 45 4.96 4.81 -3.90
CA PHE A 45 5.33 3.66 -4.70
C PHE A 45 4.15 3.19 -5.55
N GLU A 46 4.47 2.63 -6.71
CA GLU A 46 3.48 2.07 -7.62
C GLU A 46 2.93 0.75 -7.08
N ILE A 47 1.61 0.57 -7.22
CA ILE A 47 0.88 -0.65 -6.89
C ILE A 47 -0.04 -1.03 -8.04
N THR A 48 -0.41 -2.30 -8.12
CA THR A 48 -1.46 -2.80 -9.03
C THR A 48 -2.81 -2.88 -8.33
N GLY A 49 -2.81 -2.93 -7.00
CA GLY A 49 -4.01 -2.96 -6.17
C GLY A 49 -3.69 -3.00 -4.67
N PHE A 50 -4.74 -2.99 -3.86
CA PHE A 50 -4.61 -3.14 -2.41
C PHE A 50 -5.85 -3.80 -1.81
N GLU A 51 -5.67 -4.40 -0.63
CA GLU A 51 -6.75 -5.01 0.16
C GLU A 51 -6.65 -4.57 1.62
N LEU A 52 -7.79 -4.33 2.25
CA LEU A 52 -7.86 -4.22 3.70
C LEU A 52 -8.01 -5.62 4.28
N VAL A 53 -6.99 -6.07 5.00
CA VAL A 53 -6.96 -7.37 5.66
C VAL A 53 -7.35 -7.24 7.13
N VAL A 54 -8.27 -8.11 7.54
CA VAL A 54 -8.72 -8.28 8.91
C VAL A 54 -7.85 -9.31 9.61
N ALA A 55 -7.55 -9.09 10.89
CA ALA A 55 -6.70 -10.01 11.65
C ALA A 55 -7.39 -11.36 11.82
N GLY A 56 -6.66 -12.45 11.53
CA GLY A 56 -7.17 -13.81 11.68
C GLY A 56 -8.05 -14.30 10.53
N GLU A 57 -8.34 -13.46 9.53
CA GLU A 57 -9.08 -13.86 8.33
C GLU A 57 -8.11 -14.13 7.17
N ARG A 58 -8.35 -15.23 6.45
CA ARG A 58 -7.59 -15.59 5.26
C ARG A 58 -8.23 -14.86 4.07
N CYS A 59 -7.47 -14.06 3.33
CA CYS A 59 -7.94 -13.61 2.00
C CYS A 59 -8.10 -14.85 1.12
N THR A 60 -9.34 -15.23 0.84
CA THR A 60 -9.73 -16.29 -0.10
C THR A 60 -9.90 -15.74 -1.49
#